data_AF-A0A9D9L649-F1
#
_entry.id   AF-A0A9D9L649-F1
#
_cell.length_a   1.000
_cell.length_b   1.000
_cell.length_c   1.000
_cell.angle_alpha   90.00
_cell.angle_beta   90.00
_cell.angle_gamma   90.00
#
_symmetry.space_group_name_H-M   'P 1'
#
loop_
_entity.id
_entity.type
_entity.pdbx_description
1 polymer ?
#
loop_
_entity_poly.entity_id
_entity_poly.type
_entity_poly.pdbx_seq_one_letter_code
_entity_poly.pdbx_strand_id
1 'polypeptide(L)'
;MKFIIIVAFAVLIIAAFILLRIYANKKYKRNRTIRLDNSFGAERRMDPELADRMKDVGILYDMEKEFVPAEKQVDEITWNDLNMDDVFAMVNHTESFAGEQSLYSRLHILCGNEKFFEKQ
;
A
#
# COMPACT_ATOMS: atom_id res chain seq x y z
N MET A 1 -9.91 -42.79 32.59
CA MET A 1 -8.46 -42.43 32.57
C MET A 1 -7.98 -42.05 31.18
N LYS A 2 -8.02 -42.92 30.15
CA LYS A 2 -7.56 -42.59 28.78
C LYS A 2 -8.27 -41.37 28.15
N PHE A 3 -9.59 -41.25 28.29
CA PHE A 3 -10.36 -40.11 27.78
C PHE A 3 -9.96 -38.77 28.42
N ILE A 4 -9.73 -38.75 29.75
CA ILE A 4 -9.30 -37.57 30.49
C ILE A 4 -7.91 -37.11 30.01
N ILE A 5 -7.01 -38.05 29.75
CA ILE A 5 -5.66 -37.76 29.22
C ILE A 5 -5.75 -37.15 27.82
N ILE A 6 -6.61 -37.67 26.95
CA ILE A 6 -6.82 -37.14 25.59
C ILE A 6 -7.34 -35.70 25.65
N VAL A 7 -8.34 -35.43 26.49
CA VAL A 7 -8.90 -34.08 26.66
C VAL A 7 -7.85 -33.11 27.21
N ALA A 8 -7.06 -33.52 28.20
CA ALA A 8 -6.00 -32.69 28.76
C ALA A 8 -4.94 -32.33 27.71
N PHE A 9 -4.55 -33.28 26.85
CA PHE A 9 -3.60 -33.03 25.77
C PHE A 9 -4.16 -32.07 24.71
N ALA A 10 -5.44 -32.22 24.35
CA ALA A 10 -6.11 -31.31 23.41
C ALA A 10 -6.15 -29.87 23.95
N VAL A 11 -6.46 -29.67 25.24
CA VAL A 11 -6.45 -28.35 25.88
C VAL A 11 -5.04 -27.75 25.87
N LEU A 12 -4.01 -28.55 26.13
CA LEU A 12 -2.62 -28.09 26.10
C LEU A 12 -2.18 -27.65 24.71
N ILE A 13 -2.58 -28.37 23.65
CA ILE A 13 -2.31 -27.98 22.26
C ILE A 13 -2.99 -26.65 21.92
N ILE A 14 -4.27 -26.48 22.31
CA ILE A 14 -5.01 -25.23 22.07
C ILE A 14 -4.33 -24.06 22.81
N ALA A 15 -3.95 -24.26 24.07
CA ALA A 15 -3.22 -23.26 24.84
C ALA A 15 -1.88 -22.89 24.20
N ALA A 16 -1.11 -23.88 23.74
CA ALA A 16 0.14 -23.64 23.01
C ALA A 16 -0.09 -22.86 21.71
N PHE A 17 -1.14 -23.19 20.95
CA PHE A 17 -1.49 -22.47 19.73
C PHE A 17 -1.85 -21.00 20.00
N ILE A 18 -2.63 -20.74 21.05
CA ILE A 18 -2.98 -19.37 21.49
C ILE A 18 -1.71 -18.60 21.88
N LEU A 19 -0.80 -19.21 22.66
CA LEU A 19 0.46 -18.60 23.05
C LEU A 19 1.35 -18.27 21.84
N LEU A 20 1.43 -19.18 20.85
CA LEU A 20 2.15 -18.93 19.60
C LEU A 20 1.58 -17.74 18.83
N ARG A 21 0.24 -17.61 18.76
CA ARG A 21 -0.43 -16.47 18.11
C ARG A 21 -0.13 -15.16 18.83
N ILE A 22 -0.16 -15.13 20.16
CA ILE A 22 0.16 -13.94 20.96
C ILE A 22 1.63 -13.54 20.72
N TYR A 23 2.56 -14.49 20.77
CA TYR A 23 3.97 -14.23 20.52
C TYR A 23 4.22 -13.70 19.10
N ALA A 24 3.62 -14.35 18.10
CA ALA A 24 3.72 -13.94 16.71
C ALA A 24 3.16 -12.51 16.50
N ASN A 25 2.01 -12.20 17.09
CA ASN A 25 1.38 -10.88 16.97
C ASN A 25 2.22 -9.78 17.64
N LYS A 26 2.79 -10.06 18.82
CA LYS A 26 3.69 -9.12 19.52
C LYS A 26 4.94 -8.83 18.68
N LYS A 27 5.54 -9.87 18.09
CA LYS A 27 6.68 -9.74 17.18
C LYS A 27 6.30 -8.95 15.92
N TYR A 28 5.17 -9.26 15.31
CA TYR A 28 4.67 -8.55 14.12
C TYR A 28 4.48 -7.05 14.40
N LYS A 29 3.81 -6.70 15.50
CA LYS A 29 3.57 -5.30 15.89
C LYS A 29 4.88 -4.54 16.11
N ARG A 30 5.84 -5.14 16.82
CA ARG A 30 7.15 -4.52 17.06
C ARG A 30 7.91 -4.27 15.75
N ASN A 31 7.93 -5.25 14.85
CA ASN A 31 8.62 -5.11 13.57
C ASN A 31 7.98 -4.04 12.70
N ARG A 32 6.64 -3.88 12.74
CA ARG A 32 5.96 -2.80 12.02
C ARG A 32 6.39 -1.41 12.49
N THR A 33 6.43 -1.19 13.81
CA THR A 33 6.87 0.10 14.36
C THR A 33 8.31 0.42 13.97
N ILE A 34 9.21 -0.56 14.09
CA ILE A 34 10.61 -0.38 13.70
C ILE A 34 10.74 -0.03 12.21
N ARG A 35 9.96 -0.68 11.34
CA ARG A 35 9.97 -0.36 9.91
C ARG A 35 9.49 1.05 9.62
N LEU A 36 8.40 1.48 10.27
CA LEU A 36 7.86 2.83 10.12
C LEU A 36 8.84 3.90 10.60
N ASP A 37 9.48 3.68 11.76
CA ASP A 37 10.48 4.61 12.30
C ASP A 37 11.70 4.68 11.38
N ASN A 38 12.18 3.54 10.87
CA ASN A 38 13.35 3.49 9.99
C ASN A 38 13.06 4.03 8.58
N SER A 39 11.81 3.97 8.11
CA SER A 39 11.42 4.48 6.80
C SER A 39 10.98 5.94 6.84
N PHE A 40 10.79 6.52 8.03
CA PHE A 40 10.43 7.91 8.17
C PHE A 40 11.56 8.83 7.68
N GLY A 41 11.27 9.63 6.66
CA GLY A 41 12.24 10.53 6.03
C GLY A 41 13.32 9.84 5.19
N ALA A 42 13.22 8.51 5.01
CA ALA A 42 14.08 7.79 4.08
C ALA A 42 13.69 8.16 2.64
N GLU A 43 14.67 8.44 1.81
CA GLU A 43 14.45 8.68 0.38
C GLU A 43 14.01 7.36 -0.27
N ARG A 44 12.79 7.32 -0.80
CA ARG A 44 12.36 6.26 -1.70
C ARG A 44 12.66 6.68 -3.12
N ARG A 45 13.23 5.76 -3.88
CA ARG A 45 13.48 5.90 -5.31
C ARG A 45 12.83 4.73 -6.01
N MET A 46 12.67 4.86 -7.32
CA MET A 46 12.30 3.73 -8.16
C MET A 46 13.30 2.59 -7.93
N ASP A 47 12.78 1.44 -7.49
CA ASP A 47 13.54 0.21 -7.42
C ASP A 47 13.11 -0.74 -8.55
N PRO A 48 13.95 -1.73 -8.90
CA PRO A 48 13.62 -2.65 -10.00
C PRO A 48 12.33 -3.45 -9.81
N GLU A 49 11.98 -3.79 -8.56
CA GLU A 49 10.76 -4.57 -8.28
C GLU A 49 9.50 -3.74 -8.55
N LEU A 50 9.52 -2.47 -8.13
CA LEU A 50 8.45 -1.52 -8.39
C LEU A 50 8.34 -1.22 -9.90
N ALA A 51 9.47 -1.01 -10.58
CA ALA A 51 9.50 -0.77 -12.01
C ALA A 51 8.87 -1.92 -12.82
N ASP A 52 9.22 -3.17 -12.50
CA ASP A 52 8.69 -4.36 -13.17
C ASP A 52 7.16 -4.52 -13.01
N ARG A 53 6.61 -3.98 -11.92
CA ARG A 53 5.19 -4.13 -11.56
C ARG A 53 4.37 -2.87 -11.75
N MET A 54 4.95 -1.79 -12.29
CA MET A 54 4.25 -0.51 -12.47
C MET A 54 2.99 -0.64 -13.32
N LYS A 55 3.03 -1.51 -14.33
CA LYS A 55 1.86 -1.84 -15.15
C LYS A 55 0.69 -2.39 -14.33
N ASP A 56 0.97 -3.24 -13.34
CA ASP A 56 -0.07 -3.81 -12.47
C ASP A 56 -0.61 -2.76 -11.49
N VAL A 57 0.25 -1.84 -11.06
CA VAL A 57 -0.16 -0.68 -10.25
C VAL A 57 -1.13 0.22 -11.01
N GLY A 58 -0.96 0.35 -12.34
CA GLY A 58 -1.82 1.15 -13.21
C GLY A 58 -3.24 0.59 -13.44
N ILE A 59 -3.53 -0.65 -13.05
CA ILE A 59 -4.82 -1.32 -13.38
C ILE A 59 -6.03 -0.53 -12.87
N LEU A 60 -5.98 0.04 -11.65
CA LEU A 60 -7.10 0.81 -11.12
C LEU A 60 -7.34 2.09 -11.93
N TYR A 61 -6.27 2.79 -12.30
CA TYR A 61 -6.37 3.97 -13.15
C TYR A 61 -6.98 3.62 -14.51
N ASP A 62 -6.56 2.51 -15.11
CA ASP A 62 -7.09 2.05 -16.39
C ASP A 62 -8.60 1.79 -16.35
N MET A 63 -9.13 1.35 -15.19
CA MET A 63 -10.57 1.18 -14.98
C MET A 63 -11.28 2.51 -14.73
N GLU A 64 -10.67 3.42 -13.96
CA GLU A 64 -11.30 4.69 -13.57
C GLU A 64 -11.30 5.72 -14.69
N LYS A 65 -10.26 5.75 -15.54
CA LYS A 65 -10.10 6.74 -16.61
C LYS A 65 -11.25 6.75 -17.64
N GLU A 66 -11.97 5.64 -17.80
CA GLU A 66 -13.14 5.58 -18.68
C GLU A 66 -14.31 6.45 -18.19
N PHE A 67 -14.34 6.74 -16.88
CA PHE A 67 -15.40 7.51 -16.22
C PHE A 67 -14.98 8.95 -15.87
N VAL A 68 -13.75 9.35 -16.20
CA VAL A 68 -13.21 10.68 -15.92
C VAL A 68 -13.07 11.47 -17.22
N PRO A 69 -13.45 12.76 -17.28
CA PRO A 69 -13.20 13.59 -18.45
C PRO A 69 -11.70 13.70 -18.76
N ALA A 70 -11.32 13.68 -20.05
CA ALA A 70 -9.92 13.68 -20.47
C ALA A 70 -9.14 14.91 -19.95
N GLU A 71 -9.79 16.06 -19.83
CA GLU A 71 -9.21 17.29 -19.29
C GLU A 71 -8.84 17.21 -17.80
N LYS A 72 -9.32 16.18 -17.08
CA LYS A 72 -8.97 15.89 -15.69
C LYS A 72 -7.97 14.74 -15.56
N GLN A 73 -7.46 14.22 -16.67
CA GLN A 73 -6.47 13.16 -16.70
C GLN A 73 -5.10 13.73 -17.06
N VAL A 74 -4.06 13.25 -16.40
CA VAL A 74 -2.68 13.47 -16.83
C VAL A 74 -2.38 12.44 -17.92
N ASP A 75 -2.11 12.92 -19.13
CA ASP A 75 -1.75 12.05 -20.25
C ASP A 75 -0.32 11.50 -20.12
N GLU A 76 -0.01 10.48 -20.91
CA GLU A 76 1.28 9.78 -20.87
C GLU A 76 2.47 10.68 -21.22
N ILE A 77 2.32 11.65 -22.14
CA ILE A 77 3.40 12.56 -22.50
C ILE A 77 3.69 13.48 -21.31
N THR A 78 2.65 14.08 -20.73
CA THR A 78 2.80 14.94 -19.54
C THR A 78 3.37 14.16 -18.36
N TRP A 79 2.93 12.92 -18.14
CA TRP A 79 3.46 12.04 -17.09
C TRP A 79 4.97 11.81 -17.24
N ASN A 80 5.41 11.52 -18.47
CA ASN A 80 6.82 11.30 -18.81
C ASN A 80 7.66 12.57 -18.71
N ASP A 81 7.16 13.71 -19.21
CA ASP A 81 7.85 15.01 -19.16
C ASP A 81 8.16 15.44 -17.71
N LEU A 82 7.27 15.08 -16.79
CA LEU A 82 7.39 15.36 -15.35
C LEU A 82 8.13 14.27 -14.57
N ASN A 83 8.55 13.19 -15.23
CA ASN A 83 9.18 12.03 -14.62
C ASN A 83 8.38 11.48 -13.41
N MET A 84 7.07 11.35 -13.60
CA MET A 84 6.12 11.08 -12.52
C MET A 84 6.23 9.67 -11.93
N ASP A 85 6.88 8.73 -12.62
CA ASP A 85 7.22 7.40 -12.09
C ASP A 85 8.15 7.50 -10.87
N ASP A 86 9.18 8.35 -10.94
CA ASP A 86 10.07 8.60 -9.82
C ASP A 86 9.37 9.39 -8.71
N VAL A 87 8.50 10.34 -9.08
CA VAL A 87 7.67 11.06 -8.10
C VAL A 87 6.77 10.08 -7.36
N PHE A 88 6.09 9.19 -8.07
CA PHE A 88 5.25 8.14 -7.49
C PHE A 88 6.06 7.26 -6.54
N ALA A 89 7.23 6.76 -6.95
CA ALA A 89 8.09 5.95 -6.10
C ALA A 89 8.51 6.70 -4.82
N MET A 90 8.85 7.99 -4.95
CA MET A 90 9.23 8.85 -3.83
C MET A 90 8.08 9.08 -2.85
N VAL A 91 6.86 9.36 -3.34
CA VAL A 91 5.72 9.65 -2.47
C VAL A 91 5.00 8.39 -1.97
N ASN A 92 5.19 7.24 -2.63
CA ASN A 92 4.52 5.99 -2.27
C ASN A 92 5.01 5.44 -0.92
N HIS A 93 4.25 5.77 0.12
CA HIS A 93 4.40 5.27 1.48
C HIS A 93 3.34 4.23 1.86
N THR A 94 2.67 3.65 0.87
CA THR A 94 1.61 2.68 1.12
C THR A 94 2.20 1.33 1.52
N GLU A 95 1.47 0.58 2.34
CA GLU A 95 1.87 -0.75 2.84
C GLU A 95 0.98 -1.85 2.24
N SER A 96 0.29 -1.54 1.14
CA SER A 96 -0.62 -2.45 0.46
C SER A 96 -0.72 -2.13 -1.02
N PHE A 97 -0.82 -3.17 -1.84
CA PHE A 97 -0.96 -3.06 -3.29
C PHE A 97 -2.18 -2.20 -3.70
N ALA A 98 -3.31 -2.37 -3.01
CA ALA A 98 -4.49 -1.54 -3.24
C ALA A 98 -4.23 -0.04 -2.94
N GLY A 99 -3.36 0.25 -1.97
CA GLY A 99 -2.91 1.61 -1.70
C GLY A 99 -2.05 2.18 -2.83
N GLU A 100 -1.13 1.39 -3.37
CA GLU A 100 -0.29 1.77 -4.51
C GLU A 100 -1.15 2.12 -5.72
N GLN A 101 -2.10 1.25 -6.06
CA GLN A 101 -3.03 1.47 -7.18
C GLN A 101 -3.87 2.73 -6.98
N SER A 102 -4.37 2.95 -5.76
CA SER A 102 -5.16 4.14 -5.42
C SER A 102 -4.34 5.42 -5.52
N LEU A 103 -3.10 5.41 -5.03
CA LEU A 103 -2.19 6.55 -5.13
C LEU A 103 -1.83 6.85 -6.58
N TYR A 104 -1.47 5.83 -7.36
CA TYR A 104 -1.13 5.96 -8.78
C TYR A 104 -2.29 6.57 -9.58
N SER A 105 -3.51 6.06 -9.38
CA SER A 105 -4.71 6.62 -10.00
C SER A 105 -4.96 8.07 -9.57
N ARG A 106 -4.75 8.39 -8.29
CA ARG A 106 -4.94 9.76 -7.77
C ARG A 106 -3.93 10.77 -8.34
N LEU A 107 -2.73 10.33 -8.71
CA LEU A 107 -1.75 11.19 -9.38
C LEU A 107 -2.13 11.44 -10.85
N HIS A 108 -2.79 10.48 -11.49
CA HIS A 108 -3.28 10.65 -12.87
C HIS A 108 -4.61 11.42 -12.96
N ILE A 109 -5.47 11.33 -11.95
CA ILE A 109 -6.80 11.97 -11.94
C ILE A 109 -6.75 13.25 -11.12
N LEU A 110 -6.74 14.38 -11.82
CA LEU A 110 -6.74 15.71 -11.23
C LEU A 110 -8.09 16.00 -10.57
N CYS A 111 -8.08 16.11 -9.25
CA CYS A 111 -9.23 16.63 -8.50
C CYS A 111 -9.32 18.14 -8.70
N GLY A 112 -10.16 18.57 -9.65
CA GLY A 112 -10.50 19.98 -9.83
C GLY A 112 -11.17 20.54 -8.58
N ASN A 113 -10.42 21.27 -7.75
CA ASN A 113 -10.99 22.20 -6.79
C ASN A 113 -11.17 23.56 -7.49
N GLU A 114 -12.29 23.73 -8.20
CA GLU A 114 -12.67 25.01 -8.80
C GLU A 114 -12.67 26.16 -7.76
N LYS A 115 -12.91 25.82 -6.48
CA LYS A 115 -12.95 26.78 -5.36
C LYS A 115 -11.60 27.30 -4.87
N PHE A 116 -10.48 26.74 -5.30
CA PHE A 116 -9.15 27.18 -4.82
C PHE A 116 -8.59 28.38 -5.61
N PHE A 117 -9.06 28.58 -6.85
CA PHE A 117 -8.57 29.65 -7.74
C PHE A 117 -9.48 30.89 -7.79
N GLU A 118 -10.68 30.84 -7.21
CA GLU A 118 -11.61 31.99 -7.12
C GLU A 118 -11.27 33.01 -6.01
N LYS A 119 -10.16 32.83 -5.29
CA LYS A 119 -9.74 33.72 -4.19
C LYS A 119 -8.39 34.41 -4.41
N GLN A 120 -8.05 34.74 -5.67
CA GLN A 120 -6.99 35.72 -5.96
C GLN A 120 -7.56 36.95 -6.65
#